data_AF-R1C287-F1
#
_entry.id   AF-R1C287-F1
#
_cell.length_a   1.000
_cell.length_b   1.000
_cell.length_c   1.000
_cell.angle_alpha   90.00
_cell.angle_beta   90.00
_cell.angle_gamma   90.00
#
_symmetry.space_group_name_H-M   'P 1'
#
loop_
_entity.id
_entity.type
_entity.pdbx_description
1 polymer ?
#
loop_
_entity_poly.entity_id
_entity_poly.type
_entity_poly.pdbx_seq_one_letter_code
_entity_poly.pdbx_strand_id
1 'polypeptide(L)' 'VLKELELLEEDAQVFKLIGPVLVKQELVEVKSNVNKRIEYIKADATRIERSLKAKNDEQNTVKEQIQALQK' A
#
# COMPACT_ATOMS: atom_id res chain seq x y z
N VAL A 1 10.62 -9.83 1.29
CA VAL A 1 9.68 -10.68 0.54
C VAL A 1 9.75 -10.51 -0.97
N LEU A 2 9.33 -9.42 -1.63
CA LEU A 2 9.40 -9.34 -3.11
C LEU A 2 10.83 -9.59 -3.64
N LYS A 3 11.81 -8.89 -3.07
CA LYS A 3 13.23 -9.11 -3.37
C LYS A 3 13.72 -10.52 -3.06
N GLU A 4 13.14 -11.20 -2.06
CA GLU A 4 13.49 -12.59 -1.75
C GLU A 4 12.93 -13.53 -2.83
N LEU A 5 11.70 -13.30 -3.29
CA LEU A 5 11.06 -14.08 -4.35
C LEU A 5 11.76 -13.94 -5.70
N GLU A 6 12.39 -12.79 -5.96
CA GLU A 6 13.20 -12.54 -7.16
C GLU A 6 14.52 -13.33 -7.18
N LEU A 7 15.02 -13.73 -6.02
CA LEU A 7 16.25 -14.53 -5.87
C LEU A 7 16.01 -16.05 -5.94
N LEU A 8 14.74 -16.48 -5.92
CA LEU A 8 14.39 -17.90 -5.94
C LEU A 8 14.49 -18.47 -7.37
N GLU A 9 15.05 -19.68 -7.47
CA GLU A 9 15.01 -20.51 -8.68
C GLU A 9 13.56 -20.86 -9.07
N GLU A 10 13.33 -21.21 -10.33
CA GLU A 10 11.97 -21.39 -10.87
C GLU A 10 11.19 -22.53 -10.22
N ASP A 11 11.88 -23.56 -9.72
CA ASP A 11 11.31 -24.74 -9.06
C ASP A 11 11.31 -24.64 -7.53
N ALA A 12 11.70 -23.49 -6.98
CA ALA A 12 11.75 -23.28 -5.53
C ALA A 12 10.38 -23.49 -4.86
N GLN A 13 10.38 -24.23 -3.76
CA GLN A 13 9.17 -24.48 -2.99
C GLN A 13 8.89 -23.33 -2.02
N VAL A 14 7.71 -22.72 -2.16
CA VAL A 14 7.27 -21.63 -1.26
C VAL A 14 6.10 -22.11 -0.43
N PHE A 15 6.11 -21.75 0.86
CA PHE A 15 5.07 -22.09 1.81
C PHE A 15 4.52 -20.84 2.48
N LYS A 16 3.21 -20.82 2.71
CA LYS A 16 2.51 -19.79 3.47
C LYS A 16 2.07 -20.36 4.81
N LEU A 17 2.46 -19.71 5.91
CA LEU A 17 1.98 -20.03 7.25
C LEU A 17 0.56 -19.49 7.44
N ILE A 18 -0.39 -20.38 7.70
CA ILE A 18 -1.78 -20.07 8.03
C ILE A 18 -2.12 -20.76 9.34
N GLY A 19 -2.21 -19.99 10.42
CA GLY A 19 -2.35 -20.54 11.77
C GLY A 19 -1.19 -21.48 12.09
N PRO A 20 -1.45 -22.70 12.60
CA PRO A 20 -0.40 -23.68 12.90
C PRO A 20 0.08 -24.49 11.68
N VAL A 21 -0.36 -24.18 10.45
CA VAL A 21 -0.12 -25.01 9.25
C VAL A 21 0.68 -24.26 8.19
N LEU A 22 1.62 -24.97 7.55
CA LEU A 22 2.33 -24.51 6.34
C LEU A 22 1.64 -25.05 5.09
N VAL A 23 1.17 -24.16 4.22
CA VAL A 23 0.49 -24.50 2.97
C VAL A 23 1.43 -24.23 1.80
N LYS A 24 1.70 -25.24 0.96
CA LYS A 24 2.50 -25.07 -0.26
C LYS A 24 1.79 -24.13 -1.24
N GLN A 25 2.54 -23.27 -1.90
CA GLN A 25 2.04 -22.30 -2.88
C GLN A 25 2.90 -22.34 -4.14
N GLU A 26 2.28 -22.09 -5.29
CA GLU A 26 3.00 -21.97 -6.55
C GLU A 26 3.77 -20.66 -6.63
N LEU A 27 5.05 -20.70 -7.00
CA LEU A 27 5.94 -19.52 -6.99
C LEU A 27 5.39 -18.38 -7.85
N VAL A 28 4.80 -18.70 -9.01
CA VAL A 28 4.17 -17.72 -9.91
C VAL A 28 2.98 -17.01 -9.23
N GLU A 29 2.16 -17.77 -8.52
CA GLU A 29 1.01 -17.21 -7.78
C GLU A 29 1.49 -16.31 -6.65
N VAL A 30 2.51 -16.73 -5.90
CA VAL A 30 3.09 -15.92 -4.81
C VAL A 30 3.65 -14.60 -5.35
N LYS A 31 4.42 -14.63 -6.45
CA LYS A 31 4.95 -13.42 -7.10
C LYS A 31 3.82 -12.48 -7.54
N SER A 32 2.78 -13.01 -8.20
CA SER A 32 1.63 -12.22 -8.63
C SER A 32 0.89 -11.58 -7.43
N ASN A 33 0.65 -12.36 -6.39
CA ASN A 33 -0.07 -11.92 -5.19
C ASN A 33 0.71 -10.84 -4.42
N VAL A 34 2.03 -11.00 -4.26
CA VAL A 34 2.88 -10.00 -3.60
C VAL A 34 2.92 -8.70 -4.42
N ASN A 35 3.07 -8.78 -5.74
CA ASN A 35 3.06 -7.59 -6.61
C ASN A 35 1.74 -6.83 -6.54
N LYS A 36 0.60 -7.52 -6.69
CA LYS A 36 -0.73 -6.90 -6.58
C LYS A 36 -0.94 -6.22 -5.23
N ARG A 37 -0.50 -6.84 -4.13
CA ARG A 37 -0.59 -6.23 -2.80
C ARG A 37 0.25 -4.95 -2.70
N ILE A 38 1.45 -4.94 -3.27
CA ILE A 38 2.31 -3.74 -3.30
C ILE A 38 1.64 -2.63 -4.13
N GLU A 39 1.05 -2.96 -5.27
CA GLU A 39 0.29 -2.01 -6.09
C GLU A 39 -0.88 -1.40 -5.32
N TYR A 40 -1.68 -2.22 -4.65
CA TYR A 40 -2.78 -1.73 -3.81
C TYR A 40 -2.30 -0.79 -2.70
N ILE A 41 -1.23 -1.16 -1.98
CA ILE A 41 -0.65 -0.32 -0.93
C ILE A 41 -0.21 1.04 -1.50
N LYS A 42 0.46 1.05 -2.66
CA LYS A 42 0.89 2.29 -3.32
C LYS A 42 -0.30 3.15 -3.74
N ALA A 43 -1.32 2.54 -4.33
CA ALA A 43 -2.53 3.24 -4.75
C ALA A 43 -3.25 3.88 -3.55
N ASP A 44 -3.35 3.15 -2.43
CA ASP A 44 -3.93 3.66 -1.20
C ASP A 44 -3.11 4.79 -0.58
N ALA A 45 -1.78 4.71 -0.60
CA ALA A 45 -0.91 5.80 -0.16
C ALA A 45 -1.19 7.09 -0.94
N THR A 46 -1.23 7.01 -2.28
CA THR A 46 -1.57 8.17 -3.13
C THR A 46 -2.99 8.70 -2.86
N ARG A 47 -3.96 7.83 -2.59
CA ARG A 47 -5.33 8.25 -2.23
C ARG A 47 -5.35 9.02 -0.91
N ILE A 48 -4.59 8.56 0.08
CA ILE A 48 -4.46 9.22 1.39
C ILE A 48 -3.78 10.58 1.21
N GLU A 49 -2.69 10.67 0.45
CA GLU A 49 -1.99 11.94 0.17
C GLU A 49 -2.91 12.97 -0.50
N ARG A 50 -3.72 12.56 -1.48
CA ARG A 50 -4.71 13.45 -2.11
C ARG A 50 -5.76 13.94 -1.13
N SER A 51 -6.25 13.04 -0.26
CA SER A 51 -7.25 13.39 0.76
C SER A 51 -6.68 14.38 1.78
N LEU A 52 -5.43 14.17 2.19
CA LEU A 52 -4.72 15.08 3.09
C LEU A 52 -4.53 16.45 2.46
N LYS A 53 -4.10 16.51 1.19
CA LYS A 53 -3.95 17.78 0.48
C LYS A 53 -5.26 18.55 0.40
N ALA A 54 -6.35 17.89 -0.01
CA ALA A 54 -7.67 18.52 -0.09
C ALA A 54 -8.13 19.08 1.27
N LYS A 55 -7.87 18.35 2.36
CA LYS A 55 -8.20 18.81 3.72
C LYS A 55 -7.35 19.99 4.19
N ASN A 56 -6.07 20.01 3.83
CA ASN A 56 -5.20 21.16 4.12
C ASN A 56 -5.63 22.40 3.33
N ASP A 57 -5.99 22.25 2.06
CA ASP A 57 -6.48 23.35 1.21
C ASP A 57 -7.79 23.92 1.79
N GLU A 58 -8.74 23.05 2.18
CA GLU A 58 -9.99 23.43 2.86
C GLU A 58 -9.72 24.18 4.18
N GLN A 59 -8.79 23.66 5.01
CA GLN A 59 -8.40 24.30 6.26
C GLN A 59 -7.82 25.70 6.03
N ASN A 60 -6.97 25.86 5.01
CA ASN A 60 -6.35 27.14 4.68
C ASN A 60 -7.38 28.16 4.22
N THR A 61 -8.33 27.76 3.37
CA THR A 61 -9.44 28.64 2.94
C THR A 61 -10.26 29.13 4.13
N VAL A 62 -10.64 28.24 5.05
CA VAL A 62 -11.39 28.63 6.25
C VAL A 62 -10.56 29.57 7.14
N LYS A 63 -9.27 29.30 7.30
CA LYS A 63 -8.35 30.16 8.06
C LYS A 63 -8.28 31.57 7.48
N GLU A 64 -8.19 31.72 6.16
CA GLU A 64 -8.17 33.03 5.49
C GLU A 64 -9.48 33.81 5.70
N GLN A 65 -10.64 33.13 5.62
CA GLN A 65 -11.94 33.75 5.90
C GLN A 65 -12.05 34.26 7.33
N ILE A 66 -11.60 33.47 8.31
CA ILE A 66 -11.58 33.89 9.73
C ILE A 66 -10.68 35.11 9.91
N GLN A 67 -9.48 35.11 9.31
CA GLN A 67 -8.55 36.24 9.39
C GLN A 67 -9.14 37.53 8.78
N ALA A 68 -9.91 37.41 7.69
CA ALA A 68 -10.57 38.55 7.07
C ALA A 68 -11.67 39.15 7.95
N LEU A 69 -12.41 38.31 8.71
CA LEU A 69 -13.47 38.76 9.63
C LEU A 69 -12.93 39.38 10.93
N GLN A 70 -11.70 39.04 11.31
CA GLN A 70 -11.05 39.53 12.53
C GLN A 70 -10.26 40.83 12.32
N LYS A 71 -10.20 41.34 11.08
CA LYS A 71 -9.68 42.67 10.74
C LYS A 71 -10.80 43.70 10.71
#